data_AF-A0A8T4VW41-F1
#
_entry.id   AF-A0A8T4VW41-F1
#
_cell.length_a   1.000
_cell.length_b   1.000
_cell.length_c   1.000
_cell.angle_alpha   90.00
_cell.angle_beta   90.00
_cell.angle_gamma   90.00
#
_symmetry.space_group_name_H-M   'P 1'
#
loop_
_entity.id
_entity.type
_entity.pdbx_description
1 polymer ?
#
loop_
_entity_poly.entity_id
_entity_poly.type
_entity_poly.pdbx_seq_one_letter_code
_entity_poly.pdbx_strand_id
1 'polypeptide(L)'
;MRPLTAMTIGGSDSSAGAGIQADLKSFTALGIHGTTVLTSITVQNTQTVKKIIPTPLKNIKNQIETVMEDIPIKHVKTGLLYQPSIAKIVSNATKKYNWKLIIDPVLTATSGDALASTNLTKEIKKALLPHSTIITPNIPEAEALTESSISTVNDMRQAAKTIHQMGTENVIVKGGHLQDEQAVDILYDGKTFTELSLPRIPYKKAHGSGCTFSALLTGYLAKGCPIQSTFTQSKYALWNMINNGYHVGKGSDVLQITAQTIKDAPQQFPSSAHITTWLHLSEFLNKIIEKLPVSFTPEVGCNIGYAIPEAKTIQDICALNGRIVRSASRIQRCGSLRFGTSKHIASIILAMMKTYPDHRCAMNIKYNIENLSLIKKTPYSFSSFNRTNEPEDVSSTMDWGTQTAIKKAETCPDFIYDTGGIGKEPMIRIIGTNPKNVYEKLSMIISLQKQG
;
A
#
# COMPACT_ATOMS: atom_id res chain seq x y z
N MET A 1 -7.44 -27.18 -5.78
CA MET A 1 -6.62 -26.78 -4.62
C MET A 1 -7.56 -26.24 -3.55
N ARG A 2 -7.46 -26.70 -2.29
CA ARG A 2 -8.21 -26.06 -1.19
C ARG A 2 -7.63 -24.66 -0.94
N PRO A 3 -8.46 -23.62 -0.72
CA PRO A 3 -7.95 -22.29 -0.45
C PRO A 3 -7.17 -22.26 0.87
N LEU A 4 -6.21 -21.34 0.99
CA LEU A 4 -5.60 -21.02 2.28
C LEU A 4 -6.66 -20.43 3.21
N THR A 5 -6.58 -20.77 4.49
CA THR A 5 -7.58 -20.39 5.51
C THR A 5 -6.92 -19.64 6.66
N ALA A 6 -7.65 -18.67 7.22
CA ALA A 6 -7.27 -17.98 8.46
C ALA A 6 -8.53 -17.61 9.25
N MET A 7 -8.43 -17.61 10.58
CA MET A 7 -9.52 -17.20 11.47
C MET A 7 -9.20 -15.87 12.14
N THR A 8 -10.21 -15.02 12.31
CA THR A 8 -10.17 -13.90 13.25
C THR A 8 -11.14 -14.13 14.41
N ILE A 9 -10.70 -13.83 15.62
CA ILE A 9 -11.50 -13.85 16.84
C ILE A 9 -11.56 -12.41 17.36
N GLY A 10 -12.70 -11.73 17.22
CA GLY A 10 -12.79 -10.31 17.56
C GLY A 10 -14.20 -9.72 17.50
N GLY A 11 -14.26 -8.42 17.78
CA GLY A 11 -15.52 -7.65 17.77
C GLY A 11 -15.97 -7.29 16.35
N SER A 12 -17.28 -7.22 16.16
CA SER A 12 -17.92 -6.71 14.95
C SER A 12 -18.06 -5.20 15.02
N ASP A 13 -17.40 -4.49 14.10
CA ASP A 13 -17.57 -3.05 13.90
C ASP A 13 -18.73 -2.79 12.93
N SER A 14 -19.80 -2.16 13.42
CA SER A 14 -20.99 -1.85 12.62
C SER A 14 -20.72 -0.94 11.42
N SER A 15 -19.63 -0.16 11.43
CA SER A 15 -19.21 0.67 10.28
C SER A 15 -18.32 -0.07 9.28
N ALA A 16 -17.92 -1.30 9.60
CA ALA A 16 -17.02 -2.14 8.80
C ALA A 16 -15.66 -1.51 8.48
N GLY A 17 -15.17 -0.55 9.29
CA GLY A 17 -13.85 0.05 9.14
C GLY A 17 -12.75 -0.70 9.90
N ALA A 18 -13.10 -1.36 11.01
CA ALA A 18 -12.22 -2.16 11.86
C ALA A 18 -12.81 -3.55 12.14
N GLY A 19 -12.35 -4.20 13.22
CA GLY A 19 -12.89 -5.46 13.72
C GLY A 19 -12.77 -6.60 12.72
N ILE A 20 -13.65 -7.61 12.88
CA ILE A 20 -13.67 -8.78 12.00
C ILE A 20 -13.95 -8.42 10.54
N GLN A 21 -14.62 -7.28 10.27
CA GLN A 21 -14.89 -6.81 8.92
C GLN A 21 -13.60 -6.38 8.21
N ALA A 22 -12.72 -5.61 8.88
CA ALA A 22 -11.41 -5.27 8.34
C ALA A 22 -10.55 -6.53 8.14
N ASP A 23 -10.65 -7.49 9.06
CA ASP A 23 -9.89 -8.73 8.99
C ASP A 23 -10.30 -9.60 7.80
N LEU A 24 -11.60 -9.81 7.59
CA LEU A 24 -12.13 -10.52 6.43
C LEU A 24 -11.79 -9.83 5.12
N LYS A 25 -11.86 -8.48 5.07
CA LYS A 25 -11.42 -7.71 3.90
C LYS A 25 -9.94 -7.92 3.60
N SER A 26 -9.09 -7.93 4.62
CA SER A 26 -7.65 -8.20 4.51
C SER A 26 -7.36 -9.62 4.00
N PHE A 27 -8.02 -10.63 4.57
CA PHE A 27 -7.90 -12.01 4.13
C PHE A 27 -8.34 -12.17 2.66
N THR A 28 -9.49 -11.59 2.32
CA THR A 28 -10.01 -11.59 0.93
C THR A 28 -9.05 -10.89 -0.03
N ALA A 29 -8.50 -9.73 0.34
CA ALA A 29 -7.52 -9.00 -0.46
C ALA A 29 -6.24 -9.83 -0.70
N LEU A 30 -5.88 -10.72 0.23
CA LEU A 30 -4.78 -11.67 0.10
C LEU A 30 -5.17 -12.97 -0.62
N GLY A 31 -6.43 -13.20 -0.96
CA GLY A 31 -6.89 -14.46 -1.54
C GLY A 31 -6.99 -15.61 -0.53
N ILE A 32 -7.26 -15.28 0.72
CA ILE A 32 -7.39 -16.23 1.84
C ILE A 32 -8.86 -16.32 2.23
N HIS A 33 -9.34 -17.55 2.43
CA HIS A 33 -10.67 -17.79 2.98
C HIS A 33 -10.66 -17.48 4.48
N GLY A 34 -11.28 -16.36 4.84
CA GLY A 34 -11.39 -15.89 6.22
C GLY A 34 -12.59 -16.51 6.94
N THR A 35 -12.38 -17.01 8.15
CA THR A 35 -13.45 -17.38 9.09
C THR A 35 -13.46 -16.45 10.30
N THR A 36 -14.58 -16.37 11.01
CA THR A 36 -14.75 -15.44 12.14
C THR A 36 -15.31 -16.13 13.37
N VAL A 37 -14.93 -15.59 14.53
CA VAL A 37 -15.57 -15.85 15.82
C VAL A 37 -15.87 -14.50 16.47
N LEU A 38 -17.15 -14.23 16.68
CA LEU A 38 -17.62 -12.95 17.22
C LEU A 38 -17.51 -12.93 18.74
N THR A 39 -16.69 -12.03 19.28
CA THR A 39 -16.56 -11.81 20.73
C THR A 39 -17.56 -10.78 21.24
N SER A 40 -17.93 -9.82 20.39
CA SER A 40 -18.84 -8.73 20.71
C SER A 40 -19.37 -8.06 19.45
N ILE A 41 -20.44 -7.29 19.58
CA ILE A 41 -20.94 -6.35 18.57
C ILE A 41 -20.73 -4.94 19.12
N THR A 42 -20.06 -4.07 18.38
CA THR A 42 -19.93 -2.66 18.74
C THR A 42 -20.99 -1.83 18.01
N VAL A 43 -21.77 -1.08 18.79
CA VAL A 43 -22.65 -0.03 18.27
C VAL A 43 -21.77 1.19 18.01
N GLN A 44 -21.16 1.20 16.83
CA GLN A 44 -20.04 2.07 16.49
C GLN A 44 -20.21 2.68 15.09
N ASN A 45 -19.67 3.89 14.92
CA ASN A 45 -19.45 4.49 13.61
C ASN A 45 -18.04 5.11 13.53
N THR A 46 -17.75 5.87 12.47
CA THR A 46 -16.44 6.50 12.25
C THR A 46 -16.08 7.58 13.27
N GLN A 47 -17.00 7.98 14.16
CA GLN A 47 -16.80 9.04 15.15
C GLN A 47 -16.75 8.53 16.60
N THR A 48 -17.48 7.46 16.93
CA THR A 48 -17.66 7.04 18.33
C THR A 48 -18.07 5.58 18.46
N VAL A 49 -17.76 4.99 19.62
CA VAL A 49 -18.33 3.73 20.10
C VAL A 49 -19.38 4.03 21.18
N LYS A 50 -20.66 3.77 20.90
CA LYS A 50 -21.76 4.04 21.85
C LYS A 50 -21.98 2.93 22.86
N LYS A 51 -21.80 1.68 22.43
CA LYS A 51 -22.09 0.48 23.25
C LYS A 51 -21.32 -0.72 22.73
N ILE A 52 -20.95 -1.61 23.64
CA ILE A 52 -20.41 -2.94 23.32
C ILE A 52 -21.41 -3.98 23.84
N ILE A 53 -21.81 -4.90 22.96
CA ILE A 53 -22.72 -6.00 23.28
C ILE A 53 -21.90 -7.29 23.27
N PRO A 54 -21.55 -7.87 24.43
CA PRO A 54 -20.72 -9.07 24.48
C PRO A 54 -21.46 -10.30 23.98
N THR A 55 -20.76 -11.17 23.24
CA THR A 55 -21.26 -12.50 22.90
C THR A 55 -21.11 -13.43 24.12
N PRO A 56 -22.12 -14.25 24.47
CA PRO A 56 -22.00 -15.21 25.56
C PRO A 56 -20.80 -16.14 25.39
N LEU A 57 -20.04 -16.39 26.47
CA LEU A 57 -18.81 -17.21 26.42
C LEU A 57 -19.03 -18.61 25.83
N LYS A 58 -20.19 -19.23 26.11
CA LYS A 58 -20.58 -20.52 25.50
C LYS A 58 -20.66 -20.43 23.99
N ASN A 59 -21.24 -19.35 23.46
CA ASN A 59 -21.39 -19.15 22.02
C ASN A 59 -20.03 -18.88 21.35
N ILE A 60 -19.08 -18.23 22.04
CA ILE A 60 -17.70 -18.06 21.54
C ILE A 60 -17.01 -19.42 21.39
N LYS A 61 -17.12 -20.30 22.40
CA LYS A 61 -16.59 -21.66 22.33
C LYS A 61 -17.22 -22.47 21.20
N ASN A 62 -18.56 -22.47 21.12
CA ASN A 62 -19.28 -23.20 20.08
C ASN A 62 -18.89 -22.73 18.68
N GLN A 63 -18.74 -21.41 18.45
CA GLN A 63 -18.26 -20.89 17.15
C GLN A 63 -16.87 -21.44 16.79
N ILE A 64 -15.92 -21.45 17.74
CA ILE A 64 -14.58 -22.00 17.52
C ILE A 64 -14.67 -23.49 17.16
N GLU A 65 -15.42 -24.26 17.94
CA GLU A 65 -15.53 -25.72 17.77
C GLU A 65 -16.19 -26.08 16.44
N THR A 66 -17.34 -25.49 16.13
CA THR A 66 -18.05 -25.73 14.87
C THR A 66 -17.22 -25.38 13.65
N VAL A 67 -16.45 -24.29 13.68
CA VAL A 67 -15.58 -23.93 12.54
C VAL A 67 -14.41 -24.91 12.43
N MET A 68 -13.80 -25.31 13.55
CA MET A 68 -12.66 -26.24 13.56
C MET A 68 -13.03 -27.69 13.24
N GLU A 69 -14.30 -28.07 13.39
CA GLU A 69 -14.83 -29.39 12.99
C GLU A 69 -14.82 -29.58 11.47
N ASP A 70 -14.96 -28.49 10.69
CA ASP A 70 -15.06 -28.54 9.22
C ASP A 70 -13.81 -27.97 8.52
N ILE A 71 -13.34 -26.81 8.97
CA ILE A 71 -12.34 -26.01 8.24
C ILE A 71 -10.96 -26.15 8.88
N PRO A 72 -9.94 -26.66 8.14
CA PRO A 72 -8.60 -26.84 8.69
C PRO A 72 -7.87 -25.49 8.79
N ILE A 73 -7.90 -24.87 9.97
CA ILE A 73 -7.29 -23.55 10.21
C ILE A 73 -6.06 -23.70 11.09
N LYS A 74 -4.96 -23.09 10.67
CA LYS A 74 -3.71 -23.00 11.44
C LYS A 74 -3.35 -21.59 11.89
N HIS A 75 -3.78 -20.56 11.16
CA HIS A 75 -3.40 -19.17 11.44
C HIS A 75 -4.60 -18.43 12.01
N VAL A 76 -4.44 -17.94 13.24
CA VAL A 76 -5.54 -17.31 13.98
C VAL A 76 -5.08 -15.97 14.52
N LYS A 77 -5.90 -14.95 14.29
CA LYS A 77 -5.72 -13.62 14.84
C LYS A 77 -6.71 -13.39 15.99
N THR A 78 -6.27 -12.73 17.06
CA THR A 78 -7.19 -12.06 18.00
C THR A 78 -7.23 -10.55 17.77
N GLY A 79 -8.43 -9.98 17.77
CA GLY A 79 -8.67 -8.54 17.87
C GLY A 79 -9.27 -8.16 19.23
N LEU A 80 -10.36 -7.38 19.23
CA LEU A 80 -11.06 -7.00 20.47
C LEU A 80 -11.58 -8.23 21.23
N LEU A 81 -10.94 -8.57 22.35
CA LEU A 81 -11.36 -9.67 23.23
C LEU A 81 -12.39 -9.25 24.29
N TYR A 82 -12.46 -7.95 24.63
CA TYR A 82 -13.39 -7.36 25.62
C TYR A 82 -13.23 -7.83 27.08
N GLN A 83 -13.11 -9.14 27.35
CA GLN A 83 -13.05 -9.71 28.71
C GLN A 83 -11.94 -10.77 28.87
N PRO A 84 -11.31 -10.89 30.06
CA PRO A 84 -10.27 -11.88 30.37
C PRO A 84 -10.67 -13.33 30.07
N SER A 85 -11.94 -13.70 30.32
CA SER A 85 -12.44 -15.05 30.06
C SER A 85 -12.31 -15.48 28.61
N ILE A 86 -12.35 -14.53 27.66
CA ILE A 86 -12.19 -14.80 26.23
C ILE A 86 -10.73 -15.10 25.91
N ALA A 87 -9.77 -14.39 26.54
CA ALA A 87 -8.34 -14.71 26.42
C ALA A 87 -8.04 -16.15 26.88
N LYS A 88 -8.68 -16.63 27.96
CA LYS A 88 -8.55 -18.02 28.40
C LYS A 88 -9.11 -19.02 27.39
N ILE A 89 -10.27 -18.73 26.79
CA ILE A 89 -10.86 -19.56 25.74
C ILE A 89 -9.91 -19.68 24.55
N VAL A 90 -9.36 -18.56 24.09
CA VAL A 90 -8.41 -18.54 22.96
C VAL A 90 -7.13 -19.28 23.32
N SER A 91 -6.58 -19.11 24.53
CA SER A 91 -5.39 -19.84 24.98
C SER A 91 -5.60 -21.36 24.93
N ASN A 92 -6.73 -21.83 25.46
CA ASN A 92 -7.07 -23.26 25.45
C ASN A 92 -7.25 -23.80 24.02
N ALA A 93 -7.94 -23.03 23.16
CA ALA A 93 -8.11 -23.41 21.75
C ALA A 93 -6.78 -23.44 20.99
N THR A 94 -5.90 -22.47 21.24
CA THR A 94 -4.55 -22.38 20.65
C THR A 94 -3.74 -23.64 20.95
N LYS A 95 -3.80 -24.14 22.18
CA LYS A 95 -3.16 -25.41 22.58
C LYS A 95 -3.82 -26.62 21.91
N LYS A 96 -5.16 -26.70 21.99
CA LYS A 96 -5.94 -27.83 21.47
C LYS A 96 -5.71 -28.04 19.97
N TYR A 97 -5.66 -26.95 19.21
CA TYR A 97 -5.58 -26.98 17.74
C TYR A 97 -4.20 -26.60 17.19
N ASN A 98 -3.21 -26.37 18.05
CA ASN A 98 -1.84 -25.98 17.69
C ASN A 98 -1.80 -24.77 16.73
N TRP A 99 -2.53 -23.71 17.07
CA TRP A 99 -2.63 -22.52 16.22
C TRP A 99 -1.34 -21.69 16.24
N LYS A 100 -1.03 -21.11 15.08
CA LYS A 100 -0.15 -19.94 14.95
C LYS A 100 -0.95 -18.69 15.28
N LEU A 101 -0.80 -18.24 16.51
CA LEU A 101 -1.61 -17.17 17.10
C LEU A 101 -0.93 -15.80 16.92
N ILE A 102 -1.64 -14.87 16.28
CA ILE A 102 -1.26 -13.46 16.12
C ILE A 102 -2.16 -12.63 17.05
N ILE A 103 -1.57 -11.91 17.99
CA ILE A 103 -2.29 -11.12 18.96
C ILE A 103 -2.22 -9.64 18.58
N ASP A 104 -3.37 -9.03 18.30
CA ASP A 104 -3.56 -7.58 18.31
C ASP A 104 -4.15 -7.20 19.67
N PRO A 105 -3.36 -6.65 20.62
CA PRO A 105 -3.79 -6.43 21.99
C PRO A 105 -4.66 -5.17 22.09
N VAL A 106 -5.84 -5.19 21.48
CA VAL A 106 -6.76 -4.03 21.40
C VAL A 106 -7.27 -3.68 22.81
N LEU A 107 -6.74 -2.61 23.40
CA LEU A 107 -7.14 -2.10 24.72
C LEU A 107 -8.04 -0.86 24.63
N THR A 108 -7.86 -0.03 23.60
CA THR A 108 -8.58 1.24 23.37
C THR A 108 -9.06 1.35 21.93
N ALA A 109 -10.14 2.09 21.72
CA ALA A 109 -10.68 2.38 20.39
C ALA A 109 -9.83 3.45 19.68
N THR A 110 -9.89 3.49 18.35
CA THR A 110 -9.31 4.59 17.57
C THR A 110 -9.95 5.95 17.91
N SER A 111 -11.18 5.96 18.45
CA SER A 111 -11.86 7.15 19.00
C SER A 111 -11.38 7.56 20.39
N GLY A 112 -10.54 6.75 21.06
CA GLY A 112 -10.06 6.99 22.43
C GLY A 112 -10.88 6.29 23.53
N ASP A 113 -12.01 5.67 23.19
CA ASP A 113 -12.88 4.98 24.15
C ASP A 113 -12.19 3.71 24.72
N ALA A 114 -12.29 3.48 26.03
CA ALA A 114 -11.78 2.26 26.64
C ALA A 114 -12.61 1.03 26.17
N LEU A 115 -11.94 0.02 25.60
CA LEU A 115 -12.60 -1.17 25.05
C LEU A 115 -12.40 -2.44 25.90
N ALA A 116 -11.48 -2.39 26.86
CA ALA A 116 -11.10 -3.54 27.68
C ALA A 116 -11.64 -3.41 29.11
N SER A 117 -12.09 -4.52 29.70
CA SER A 117 -12.36 -4.58 31.13
C SER A 117 -11.06 -4.54 31.95
N THR A 118 -11.20 -4.21 33.24
CA THR A 118 -10.10 -4.39 34.21
C THR A 118 -9.54 -5.82 34.12
N ASN A 119 -8.22 -5.96 34.25
CA ASN A 119 -7.45 -7.22 34.17
C ASN A 119 -7.25 -7.88 32.80
N LEU A 120 -7.78 -7.36 31.68
CA LEU A 120 -7.56 -8.00 30.37
C LEU A 120 -6.07 -8.10 30.02
N THR A 121 -5.31 -7.02 30.22
CA THR A 121 -3.86 -6.97 29.97
C THR A 121 -3.12 -8.05 30.76
N LYS A 122 -3.46 -8.24 32.04
CA LYS A 122 -2.87 -9.28 32.89
C LYS A 122 -3.14 -10.68 32.35
N GLU A 123 -4.35 -10.92 31.86
CA GLU A 123 -4.71 -12.22 31.29
C GLU A 123 -4.05 -12.44 29.92
N ILE A 124 -3.89 -11.42 29.08
CA ILE A 124 -3.09 -11.51 27.85
C ILE A 124 -1.65 -11.92 28.17
N LYS A 125 -1.01 -11.24 29.14
CA LYS A 125 0.36 -11.56 29.59
C LYS A 125 0.48 -13.02 30.03
N LYS A 126 -0.44 -13.47 30.88
CA LYS A 126 -0.37 -14.79 31.52
C LYS A 126 -0.81 -15.95 30.62
N ALA A 127 -1.89 -15.77 29.87
CA ALA A 127 -2.56 -16.87 29.18
C ALA A 127 -2.26 -16.93 27.67
N LEU A 128 -2.04 -15.79 27.01
CA LEU A 128 -1.91 -15.76 25.56
C LEU A 128 -0.46 -15.65 25.08
N LEU A 129 0.33 -14.73 25.65
CA LEU A 129 1.72 -14.51 25.23
C LEU A 129 2.58 -15.80 25.19
N PRO A 130 2.51 -16.72 26.17
CA PRO A 130 3.31 -17.95 26.14
C PRO A 130 3.00 -18.90 24.99
N HIS A 131 1.95 -18.64 24.21
CA HIS A 131 1.48 -19.48 23.11
C HIS A 131 1.34 -18.71 21.80
N SER A 132 1.83 -17.46 21.73
CA SER A 132 1.71 -16.62 20.54
C SER A 132 2.92 -16.65 19.64
N THR A 133 2.65 -16.64 18.34
CA THR A 133 3.65 -16.48 17.28
C THR A 133 4.06 -15.02 17.13
N ILE A 134 3.09 -14.09 17.21
CA ILE A 134 3.35 -12.64 17.11
C ILE A 134 2.41 -11.90 18.07
N ILE A 135 2.90 -10.85 18.73
CA ILE A 135 2.06 -9.78 19.28
C ILE A 135 2.40 -8.43 18.61
N THR A 136 1.37 -7.62 18.36
CA THR A 136 1.50 -6.36 17.61
C THR A 136 1.05 -5.12 18.39
N PRO A 137 1.60 -4.80 19.58
CA PRO A 137 1.15 -3.64 20.35
C PRO A 137 1.51 -2.32 19.65
N ASN A 138 0.64 -1.31 19.76
CA ASN A 138 1.04 0.09 19.60
C ASN A 138 1.77 0.58 20.87
N ILE A 139 2.24 1.84 20.88
CA ILE A 139 2.94 2.40 22.04
C ILE A 139 2.09 2.33 23.33
N PRO A 140 0.87 2.89 23.42
CA PRO A 140 0.05 2.77 24.63
C PRO A 140 -0.19 1.32 25.09
N GLU A 141 -0.38 0.39 24.16
CA GLU A 141 -0.55 -1.04 24.46
C GLU A 141 0.75 -1.67 24.97
N ALA A 142 1.90 -1.30 24.40
CA ALA A 142 3.20 -1.76 24.85
C ALA A 142 3.52 -1.22 26.26
N GLU A 143 3.23 0.05 26.52
CA GLU A 143 3.38 0.67 27.85
C GLU A 143 2.50 -0.04 28.89
N ALA A 144 1.25 -0.40 28.54
CA ALA A 144 0.38 -1.18 29.42
C ALA A 144 0.90 -2.61 29.64
N LEU A 145 1.56 -3.20 28.64
CA LEU A 145 2.15 -4.53 28.74
C LEU A 145 3.43 -4.54 29.58
N THR A 146 4.27 -3.51 29.48
CA THR A 146 5.57 -3.46 30.16
C THR A 146 5.56 -2.65 31.46
N GLU A 147 4.50 -1.89 31.70
CA GLU A 147 4.40 -0.93 32.82
C GLU A 147 5.58 0.07 32.80
N SER A 148 5.95 0.52 31.60
CA SER A 148 7.07 1.44 31.34
C SER A 148 6.69 2.43 30.25
N SER A 149 7.13 3.68 30.35
CA SER A 149 6.89 4.69 29.33
C SER A 149 7.78 4.50 28.10
N ILE A 150 7.27 4.86 26.92
CA ILE A 150 7.98 4.70 25.64
C ILE A 150 7.92 6.04 24.90
N SER A 151 9.08 6.69 24.78
CA SER A 151 9.22 8.00 24.14
C SER A 151 10.16 7.99 22.94
N THR A 152 10.99 6.96 22.81
CA THR A 152 11.99 6.83 21.74
C THR A 152 11.95 5.46 21.07
N VAL A 153 12.57 5.34 19.88
CA VAL A 153 12.76 4.04 19.21
C VAL A 153 13.60 3.09 20.07
N ASN A 154 14.53 3.61 20.89
CA ASN A 154 15.28 2.76 21.81
C ASN A 154 14.40 2.19 22.93
N ASP A 155 13.46 2.99 23.46
CA ASP A 155 12.48 2.51 24.44
C ASP A 155 11.58 1.44 23.81
N MET A 156 11.19 1.61 22.55
CA MET A 156 10.44 0.58 21.81
C MET A 156 11.23 -0.74 21.75
N ARG A 157 12.54 -0.68 21.43
CA ARG A 157 13.40 -1.88 21.41
C ARG A 157 13.44 -2.57 22.77
N GLN A 158 13.52 -1.80 23.84
CA GLN A 158 13.52 -2.35 25.20
C GLN A 158 12.17 -2.97 25.56
N ALA A 159 11.06 -2.30 25.23
CA ALA A 159 9.72 -2.85 25.44
C ALA A 159 9.52 -4.16 24.65
N ALA A 160 10.02 -4.23 23.41
CA ALA A 160 9.96 -5.44 22.60
C ALA A 160 10.69 -6.62 23.25
N LYS A 161 11.88 -6.39 23.83
CA LYS A 161 12.62 -7.42 24.60
C LYS A 161 11.85 -7.87 25.83
N THR A 162 11.30 -6.94 26.61
CA THR A 162 10.51 -7.25 27.80
C THR A 162 9.28 -8.07 27.47
N ILE A 163 8.54 -7.71 26.40
CA ILE A 163 7.35 -8.46 25.95
C ILE A 163 7.75 -9.84 25.43
N HIS A 164 8.88 -9.97 24.72
CA HIS A 164 9.38 -11.27 24.26
C HIS A 164 9.68 -12.21 25.44
N GLN A 165 10.27 -11.70 26.51
CA GLN A 165 10.52 -12.46 27.75
C GLN A 165 9.25 -12.97 28.43
N MET A 166 8.08 -12.43 28.10
CA MET A 166 6.78 -12.94 28.57
C MET A 166 6.31 -14.19 27.80
N GLY A 167 7.04 -14.64 26.77
CA GLY A 167 6.90 -15.96 26.15
C GLY A 167 6.44 -15.98 24.69
N THR A 168 6.25 -14.83 24.03
CA THR A 168 5.87 -14.77 22.61
C THR A 168 7.08 -14.95 21.70
N GLU A 169 6.92 -15.65 20.57
CA GLU A 169 8.01 -15.90 19.63
C GLU A 169 8.54 -14.59 19.01
N ASN A 170 7.65 -13.69 18.59
CA ASN A 170 7.99 -12.43 17.94
C ASN A 170 7.18 -11.26 18.51
N VAL A 171 7.77 -10.06 18.51
CA VAL A 171 7.12 -8.82 18.96
C VAL A 171 7.25 -7.74 17.90
N ILE A 172 6.12 -7.13 17.53
CA ILE A 172 6.10 -5.97 16.62
C ILE A 172 5.54 -4.75 17.35
N VAL A 173 6.40 -3.80 17.71
CA VAL A 173 5.95 -2.55 18.35
C VAL A 173 5.71 -1.50 17.28
N LYS A 174 4.46 -1.02 17.19
CA LYS A 174 4.03 -0.01 16.18
C LYS A 174 4.27 1.40 16.72
N GLY A 175 5.18 2.15 16.11
CA GLY A 175 5.62 3.48 16.60
C GLY A 175 4.85 4.66 16.02
N GLY A 176 3.70 4.43 15.37
CA GLY A 176 2.88 5.51 14.79
C GLY A 176 2.42 6.61 15.76
N HIS A 177 2.61 6.45 17.08
CA HIS A 177 2.31 7.45 18.10
C HIS A 177 3.49 8.37 18.45
N LEU A 178 4.72 8.05 18.03
CA LEU A 178 5.83 8.99 18.11
C LEU A 178 5.52 10.20 17.22
N GLN A 179 5.84 11.42 17.64
CA GLN A 179 5.56 12.64 16.88
C GLN A 179 6.68 12.97 15.87
N ASP A 180 7.14 11.96 15.15
CA ASP A 180 8.17 12.11 14.12
C ASP A 180 7.56 12.15 12.71
N GLU A 181 8.31 12.73 11.76
CA GLU A 181 7.97 12.77 10.32
C GLU A 181 7.84 11.36 9.72
N GLN A 182 8.55 10.38 10.30
CA GLN A 182 8.50 8.99 9.91
C GLN A 182 7.77 8.16 10.97
N ALA A 183 6.98 7.19 10.54
CA ALA A 183 6.40 6.17 11.41
C ALA A 183 7.31 4.94 11.42
N VAL A 184 8.06 4.76 12.50
CA VAL A 184 8.95 3.62 12.70
C VAL A 184 8.19 2.48 13.39
N ASP A 185 8.20 1.29 12.79
CA ASP A 185 7.79 0.06 13.47
C ASP A 185 9.01 -0.86 13.61
N ILE A 186 9.07 -1.60 14.71
CA ILE A 186 10.16 -2.55 14.95
C ILE A 186 9.60 -3.96 15.10
N LEU A 187 10.30 -4.94 14.54
CA LEU A 187 10.13 -6.37 14.77
C LEU A 187 11.33 -6.88 15.57
N TYR A 188 11.07 -7.60 16.65
CA TYR A 188 12.06 -8.38 17.39
C TYR A 188 11.70 -9.87 17.35
N ASP A 189 12.63 -10.70 16.86
CA ASP A 189 12.45 -12.16 16.70
C ASP A 189 13.12 -12.97 17.81
N GLY A 190 13.53 -12.31 18.90
CA GLY A 190 14.30 -12.90 20.00
C GLY A 190 15.81 -12.83 19.82
N LYS A 191 16.30 -12.46 18.63
CA LYS A 191 17.74 -12.35 18.32
C LYS A 191 18.11 -11.01 17.69
N THR A 192 17.35 -10.59 16.69
CA THR A 192 17.64 -9.43 15.85
C THR A 192 16.46 -8.48 15.78
N PHE A 193 16.76 -7.22 15.47
CA PHE A 193 15.75 -6.21 15.20
C PHE A 193 15.65 -5.95 13.70
N THR A 194 14.43 -5.88 13.19
CA THR A 194 14.12 -5.33 11.86
C THR A 194 13.32 -4.06 12.05
N GLU A 195 13.78 -2.95 11.49
CA GLU A 195 13.09 -1.66 11.58
C GLU A 195 12.55 -1.25 10.22
N LEU A 196 11.33 -0.74 10.19
CA LEU A 196 10.70 -0.19 9.01
C LEU A 196 10.25 1.22 9.28
N SER A 197 10.83 2.16 8.55
CA SER A 197 10.51 3.58 8.60
C SER A 197 9.79 3.97 7.31
N LEU A 198 8.56 4.47 7.43
CA LEU A 198 7.78 4.98 6.31
C LEU A 198 7.28 6.40 6.62
N PRO A 199 7.14 7.27 5.61
CA PRO A 199 6.66 8.62 5.83
C PRO A 199 5.27 8.59 6.46
N ARG A 200 5.06 9.48 7.44
CA ARG A 200 3.75 9.69 8.01
C ARG A 200 2.82 10.26 6.94
N ILE A 201 1.63 9.67 6.81
CA ILE A 201 0.62 10.16 5.89
C ILE A 201 -0.13 11.31 6.58
N PRO A 202 -0.01 12.56 6.10
CA PRO A 202 -0.60 13.72 6.78
C PRO A 202 -2.13 13.65 6.78
N TYR A 203 -2.74 14.21 7.82
CA TYR A 203 -4.19 14.50 7.91
C TYR A 203 -5.16 13.31 7.84
N LYS A 204 -4.70 12.05 7.88
CA LYS A 204 -5.58 10.87 7.90
C LYS A 204 -5.62 10.20 9.27
N LYS A 205 -6.82 10.16 9.88
CA LYS A 205 -7.09 9.27 11.02
C LYS A 205 -7.53 7.92 10.47
N ALA A 206 -6.66 6.92 10.53
CA ALA A 206 -6.88 5.62 9.91
C ALA A 206 -7.63 4.65 10.85
N HIS A 207 -8.96 4.64 10.76
CA HIS A 207 -9.81 3.71 11.52
C HIS A 207 -9.57 2.27 11.09
N GLY A 208 -9.20 1.40 12.04
CA GLY A 208 -8.95 -0.02 11.76
C GLY A 208 -7.55 -0.36 11.24
N SER A 209 -6.59 0.56 11.28
CA SER A 209 -5.20 0.31 10.85
C SER A 209 -4.52 -0.83 11.63
N GLY A 210 -4.68 -0.87 12.96
CA GLY A 210 -4.16 -1.95 13.81
C GLY A 210 -4.76 -3.31 13.42
N CYS A 211 -6.08 -3.39 13.28
CA CYS A 211 -6.76 -4.63 12.89
C CYS A 211 -6.31 -5.10 11.50
N THR A 212 -6.25 -4.18 10.54
CA THR A 212 -5.82 -4.47 9.17
C THR A 212 -4.39 -5.02 9.17
N PHE A 213 -3.47 -4.42 9.94
CA PHE A 213 -2.07 -4.84 10.01
C PHE A 213 -1.89 -6.27 10.54
N SER A 214 -2.50 -6.58 11.68
CA SER A 214 -2.45 -7.92 12.28
C SER A 214 -3.14 -8.97 11.41
N ALA A 215 -4.18 -8.60 10.66
CA ALA A 215 -4.82 -9.49 9.68
C ALA A 215 -3.93 -9.74 8.45
N LEU A 216 -3.24 -8.72 7.94
CA LEU A 216 -2.25 -8.88 6.87
C LEU A 216 -1.11 -9.82 7.31
N LEU A 217 -0.57 -9.64 8.52
CA LEU A 217 0.46 -10.52 9.09
C LEU A 217 -0.02 -11.98 9.13
N THR A 218 -1.21 -12.20 9.67
CA THR A 218 -1.84 -13.53 9.75
C THR A 218 -2.00 -14.15 8.36
N GLY A 219 -2.41 -13.34 7.38
CA GLY A 219 -2.59 -13.82 6.01
C GLY A 219 -1.28 -14.16 5.28
N TYR A 220 -0.25 -13.32 5.42
CA TYR A 220 1.07 -13.62 4.84
C TYR A 220 1.73 -14.84 5.49
N LEU A 221 1.56 -15.04 6.81
CA LEU A 221 1.97 -16.28 7.46
C LEU A 221 1.22 -17.49 6.90
N ALA A 222 -0.10 -17.37 6.66
CA ALA A 222 -0.87 -18.44 6.03
C ALA A 222 -0.40 -18.80 4.62
N LYS A 223 0.24 -17.85 3.91
CA LYS A 223 0.91 -18.09 2.63
C LYS A 223 2.31 -18.72 2.75
N GLY A 224 2.80 -18.95 3.97
CA GLY A 224 4.12 -19.49 4.23
C GLY A 224 5.25 -18.46 4.12
N CYS A 225 4.95 -17.16 4.17
CA CYS A 225 5.98 -16.13 4.12
C CYS A 225 6.84 -16.13 5.41
N PRO A 226 8.18 -15.98 5.32
CA PRO A 226 9.04 -15.79 6.48
C PRO A 226 8.63 -14.57 7.31
N ILE A 227 8.95 -14.56 8.62
CA ILE A 227 8.48 -13.51 9.55
C ILE A 227 8.90 -12.09 9.14
N GLN A 228 10.17 -11.89 8.76
CA GLN A 228 10.68 -10.59 8.33
C GLN A 228 9.96 -10.12 7.05
N SER A 229 9.80 -11.01 6.07
CA SER A 229 9.07 -10.70 4.84
C SER A 229 7.59 -10.40 5.11
N THR A 230 6.96 -11.14 6.02
CA THR A 230 5.59 -10.92 6.46
C THR A 230 5.43 -9.55 7.10
N PHE A 231 6.35 -9.14 7.98
CA PHE A 231 6.37 -7.82 8.58
C PHE A 231 6.48 -6.71 7.54
N THR A 232 7.48 -6.82 6.65
CA THR A 232 7.69 -5.86 5.56
C THR A 232 6.49 -5.74 4.64
N GLN A 233 6.00 -6.85 4.08
CA GLN A 233 4.87 -6.83 3.16
C GLN A 233 3.58 -6.31 3.81
N SER A 234 3.33 -6.67 5.07
CA SER A 234 2.16 -6.17 5.81
C SER A 234 2.23 -4.67 6.06
N LYS A 235 3.41 -4.14 6.41
CA LYS A 235 3.59 -2.71 6.68
C LYS A 235 3.43 -1.86 5.42
N TYR A 236 4.04 -2.27 4.32
CA TYR A 236 3.90 -1.57 3.03
C TYR A 236 2.46 -1.63 2.49
N ALA A 237 1.81 -2.79 2.59
CA ALA A 237 0.41 -2.93 2.21
C ALA A 237 -0.50 -2.03 3.05
N LEU A 238 -0.35 -2.06 4.39
CA LEU A 238 -1.09 -1.19 5.30
C LEU A 238 -0.89 0.28 4.96
N TRP A 239 0.37 0.70 4.80
CA TRP A 239 0.69 2.09 4.50
C TRP A 239 0.02 2.54 3.19
N ASN A 240 0.04 1.70 2.14
CA ASN A 240 -0.64 2.02 0.89
C ASN A 240 -2.19 2.04 1.05
N MET A 241 -2.76 1.16 1.87
CA MET A 241 -4.19 1.16 2.19
C MET A 241 -4.63 2.42 2.95
N ILE A 242 -3.79 2.95 3.84
CA ILE A 242 -4.01 4.22 4.53
C ILE A 242 -3.90 5.38 3.54
N ASN A 243 -2.87 5.37 2.68
CA ASN A 243 -2.67 6.42 1.67
C ASN A 243 -3.87 6.54 0.74
N ASN A 244 -4.45 5.41 0.33
CA ASN A 244 -5.65 5.35 -0.50
C ASN A 244 -6.96 5.35 0.31
N GLY A 245 -6.91 5.51 1.64
CA GLY A 245 -8.08 5.55 2.49
C GLY A 245 -9.05 6.68 2.12
N TYR A 246 -10.33 6.49 2.44
CA TYR A 246 -11.43 7.34 1.99
C TYR A 246 -12.39 7.67 3.13
N HIS A 247 -13.14 8.77 2.98
CA HIS A 247 -14.18 9.18 3.92
C HIS A 247 -15.51 8.51 3.55
N VAL A 248 -16.01 7.64 4.42
CA VAL A 248 -17.37 7.07 4.30
C VAL A 248 -18.40 7.81 5.14
N GLY A 249 -17.93 8.58 6.13
CA GLY A 249 -18.76 9.35 7.05
C GLY A 249 -18.05 10.62 7.51
N LYS A 250 -18.56 11.23 8.58
CA LYS A 250 -18.06 12.52 9.10
C LYS A 250 -16.86 12.41 10.06
N GLY A 251 -16.41 11.18 10.33
CA GLY A 251 -15.34 10.91 11.29
C GLY A 251 -14.04 10.48 10.63
N SER A 252 -13.36 9.53 11.26
CA SER A 252 -12.10 8.95 10.76
C SER A 252 -12.26 8.26 9.40
N ASP A 253 -11.17 8.25 8.65
CA ASP A 253 -11.06 7.60 7.35
C ASP A 253 -11.08 6.08 7.51
N VAL A 254 -11.63 5.40 6.50
CA VAL A 254 -11.54 3.95 6.38
C VAL A 254 -10.46 3.60 5.35
N LEU A 255 -9.71 2.53 5.62
CA LEU A 255 -8.65 2.05 4.74
C LEU A 255 -9.24 1.47 3.44
N GLN A 256 -8.53 1.68 2.32
CA GLN A 256 -8.86 1.04 1.03
C GLN A 256 -8.30 -0.38 0.99
N ILE A 257 -8.98 -1.32 1.65
CA ILE A 257 -8.54 -2.73 1.75
C ILE A 257 -8.97 -3.51 0.50
N THR A 258 -8.06 -3.67 -0.46
CA THR A 258 -8.31 -4.39 -1.71
C THR A 258 -7.08 -5.18 -2.16
N ALA A 259 -7.27 -6.18 -3.02
CA ALA A 259 -6.14 -6.87 -3.64
C ALA A 259 -5.26 -5.92 -4.47
N GLN A 260 -5.86 -4.88 -5.06
CA GLN A 260 -5.14 -3.90 -5.87
C GLN A 260 -4.22 -3.02 -5.01
N THR A 261 -4.68 -2.56 -3.84
CA THR A 261 -3.82 -1.79 -2.92
C THR A 261 -2.68 -2.60 -2.35
N ILE A 262 -2.82 -3.94 -2.21
CA ILE A 262 -1.69 -4.82 -1.89
C ILE A 262 -0.70 -4.91 -3.06
N LYS A 263 -1.18 -5.12 -4.29
CA LYS A 263 -0.31 -5.21 -5.48
C LYS A 263 0.43 -3.90 -5.75
N ASP A 264 -0.23 -2.79 -5.51
CA ASP A 264 0.34 -1.46 -5.69
C ASP A 264 1.20 -1.02 -4.52
N ALA A 265 1.16 -1.74 -3.39
CA ALA A 265 2.00 -1.41 -2.26
C ALA A 265 3.46 -1.31 -2.73
N PRO A 266 4.18 -0.31 -2.23
CA PRO A 266 5.57 -0.20 -2.59
C PRO A 266 6.36 -1.41 -2.12
N GLN A 267 7.38 -1.77 -2.89
CA GLN A 267 8.40 -2.70 -2.44
C GLN A 267 9.45 -1.93 -1.65
N GLN A 268 10.29 -2.64 -0.91
CA GLN A 268 11.31 -2.04 -0.05
C GLN A 268 12.06 -0.91 -0.79
N PHE A 269 11.95 0.31 -0.26
CA PHE A 269 12.54 1.47 -0.91
C PHE A 269 14.00 1.64 -0.46
N PRO A 270 14.93 1.88 -1.40
CA PRO A 270 16.34 2.13 -1.07
C PRO A 270 16.56 3.46 -0.33
N SER A 271 15.72 4.47 -0.59
CA SER A 271 15.89 5.81 0.00
C SER A 271 14.58 6.60 0.02
N SER A 272 14.54 7.69 0.80
CA SER A 272 13.42 8.64 0.85
C SER A 272 13.05 9.20 -0.53
N ALA A 273 14.04 9.44 -1.40
CA ALA A 273 13.82 9.88 -2.76
C ALA A 273 12.95 8.91 -3.58
N HIS A 274 13.11 7.60 -3.36
CA HIS A 274 12.28 6.58 -4.01
C HIS A 274 10.84 6.65 -3.52
N ILE A 275 10.65 6.88 -2.21
CA ILE A 275 9.32 6.99 -1.60
C ILE A 275 8.58 8.20 -2.17
N THR A 276 9.21 9.37 -2.15
CA THR A 276 8.61 10.62 -2.66
C THR A 276 8.29 10.52 -4.15
N THR A 277 9.21 9.93 -4.94
CA THR A 277 9.01 9.71 -6.38
C THR A 277 7.81 8.79 -6.64
N TRP A 278 7.73 7.67 -5.92
CA TRP A 278 6.61 6.75 -6.04
C TRP A 278 5.28 7.40 -5.60
N LEU A 279 5.27 8.16 -4.50
CA LEU A 279 4.08 8.87 -3.99
C LEU A 279 3.53 9.85 -5.02
N HIS A 280 4.37 10.75 -5.52
CA HIS A 280 3.95 11.74 -6.53
C HIS A 280 3.47 11.05 -7.82
N LEU A 281 4.15 10.01 -8.28
CA LEU A 281 3.73 9.30 -9.49
C LEU A 281 2.40 8.57 -9.27
N SER A 282 2.21 7.93 -8.12
CA SER A 282 0.99 7.21 -7.75
C SER A 282 -0.23 8.14 -7.69
N GLU A 283 -0.08 9.30 -7.06
CA GLU A 283 -1.15 10.31 -6.95
C GLU A 283 -1.64 10.77 -8.33
N PHE A 284 -0.72 11.15 -9.21
CA PHE A 284 -1.07 11.70 -10.52
C PHE A 284 -1.45 10.62 -11.53
N LEU A 285 -0.95 9.39 -11.40
CA LEU A 285 -1.38 8.27 -12.21
C LEU A 285 -2.90 8.03 -12.08
N ASN A 286 -3.44 8.07 -10.86
CA ASN A 286 -4.87 7.91 -10.64
C ASN A 286 -5.68 9.02 -11.34
N LYS A 287 -5.25 10.28 -11.18
CA LYS A 287 -5.86 11.44 -11.85
C LYS A 287 -5.80 11.34 -13.38
N ILE A 288 -4.70 10.80 -13.93
CA ILE A 288 -4.54 10.57 -15.37
C ILE A 288 -5.53 9.52 -15.85
N ILE A 289 -5.64 8.38 -15.16
CA ILE A 289 -6.55 7.28 -15.56
C ILE A 289 -8.01 7.75 -15.60
N GLU A 290 -8.43 8.58 -14.66
CA GLU A 290 -9.79 9.14 -14.61
C GLU A 290 -10.13 10.06 -15.78
N LYS A 291 -9.13 10.74 -16.36
CA LYS A 291 -9.32 11.75 -17.40
C LYS A 291 -8.91 11.32 -18.80
N LEU A 292 -8.04 10.32 -18.93
CA LEU A 292 -7.45 9.93 -20.22
C LEU A 292 -8.53 9.38 -21.16
N PRO A 293 -8.82 10.04 -22.30
CA PRO A 293 -9.76 9.52 -23.28
C PRO A 293 -9.15 8.38 -24.09
N VAL A 294 -10.02 7.53 -24.63
CA VAL A 294 -9.63 6.41 -25.50
C VAL A 294 -8.87 6.88 -26.75
N SER A 295 -9.20 8.05 -27.30
CA SER A 295 -8.53 8.65 -28.47
C SER A 295 -7.05 9.00 -28.23
N PHE A 296 -6.63 9.14 -26.97
CA PHE A 296 -5.24 9.44 -26.59
C PHE A 296 -4.46 8.17 -26.23
N THR A 297 -5.10 7.00 -26.27
CA THR A 297 -4.47 5.73 -25.88
C THR A 297 -4.05 4.93 -27.13
N PRO A 298 -2.74 4.67 -27.32
CA PRO A 298 -2.25 3.90 -28.46
C PRO A 298 -2.61 2.41 -28.30
N GLU A 299 -2.49 1.63 -29.38
CA GLU A 299 -2.78 0.19 -29.35
C GLU A 299 -1.87 -0.54 -28.37
N VAL A 300 -0.58 -0.18 -28.35
CA VAL A 300 0.36 -0.72 -27.37
C VAL A 300 0.12 -0.19 -25.96
N GLY A 301 -0.75 0.81 -25.74
CA GLY A 301 -1.04 1.42 -24.45
C GLY A 301 -0.05 2.50 -23.98
N CYS A 302 -0.53 3.37 -23.09
CA CYS A 302 0.27 4.44 -22.47
C CYS A 302 1.10 3.90 -21.31
N ASN A 303 2.21 4.59 -21.03
CA ASN A 303 3.02 4.40 -19.85
C ASN A 303 3.52 5.77 -19.38
N ILE A 304 3.75 5.90 -18.08
CA ILE A 304 4.27 7.10 -17.43
C ILE A 304 5.37 6.68 -16.47
N GLY A 305 6.44 7.48 -16.42
CA GLY A 305 7.57 7.25 -15.55
C GLY A 305 8.04 8.53 -14.89
N TYR A 306 8.64 8.38 -13.72
CA TYR A 306 9.23 9.46 -12.94
C TYR A 306 10.52 8.98 -12.28
N ALA A 307 11.60 9.71 -12.55
CA ALA A 307 12.93 9.43 -12.00
C ALA A 307 13.12 10.08 -10.63
N ILE A 308 13.93 9.47 -9.76
CA ILE A 308 14.49 10.18 -8.59
C ILE A 308 15.40 11.34 -9.06
N PRO A 309 15.70 12.34 -8.20
CA PRO A 309 16.75 13.32 -8.49
C PRO A 309 18.07 12.64 -8.85
N GLU A 310 18.79 13.20 -9.83
CA GLU A 310 20.11 12.70 -10.28
C GLU A 310 20.14 11.23 -10.75
N ALA A 311 18.99 10.69 -11.17
CA ALA A 311 18.90 9.34 -11.72
C ALA A 311 19.91 9.09 -12.85
N LYS A 312 20.60 7.94 -12.79
CA LYS A 312 21.63 7.54 -13.76
C LYS A 312 21.23 6.31 -14.56
N THR A 313 20.36 5.48 -13.98
CA THR A 313 20.03 4.17 -14.52
C THR A 313 18.51 3.96 -14.58
N ILE A 314 18.08 2.90 -15.27
CA ILE A 314 16.65 2.55 -15.35
C ILE A 314 16.11 2.18 -13.96
N GLN A 315 16.96 1.66 -13.07
CA GLN A 315 16.65 1.31 -11.69
C GLN A 315 16.21 2.53 -10.87
N ASP A 316 16.65 3.72 -11.27
CA ASP A 316 16.31 5.00 -10.62
C ASP A 316 14.95 5.57 -11.08
N ILE A 317 14.26 4.86 -12.00
CA ILE A 317 13.02 5.32 -12.62
C ILE A 317 11.85 4.43 -12.20
N CYS A 318 10.86 5.06 -11.57
CA CYS A 318 9.58 4.43 -11.28
C CYS A 318 8.65 4.57 -12.48
N ALA A 319 8.10 3.47 -12.97
CA ALA A 319 7.12 3.47 -14.07
C ALA A 319 6.11 2.33 -13.90
N LEU A 320 5.11 2.25 -14.77
CA LEU A 320 4.22 1.09 -14.81
C LEU A 320 4.96 -0.11 -15.40
N ASN A 321 4.97 -1.23 -14.68
CA ASN A 321 5.47 -2.51 -15.22
C ASN A 321 4.48 -3.20 -16.18
N GLY A 322 3.28 -2.65 -16.32
CA GLY A 322 2.36 -2.89 -17.42
C GLY A 322 2.10 -1.58 -18.16
N ARG A 323 0.84 -1.32 -18.52
CA ARG A 323 0.43 -0.16 -19.31
C ARG A 323 -0.98 0.29 -18.98
N ILE A 324 -1.29 1.52 -19.33
CA ILE A 324 -2.65 2.03 -19.38
C ILE A 324 -3.21 1.67 -20.75
N VAL A 325 -4.17 0.76 -20.80
CA VAL A 325 -4.69 0.16 -22.02
C VAL A 325 -6.17 0.47 -22.20
N ARG A 326 -6.63 0.39 -23.45
CA ARG A 326 -8.05 0.41 -23.77
C ARG A 326 -8.66 -0.97 -23.45
N SER A 327 -9.73 -0.98 -22.66
CA SER A 327 -10.55 -2.16 -22.41
C SER A 327 -12.00 -1.80 -22.75
N ALA A 328 -12.48 -2.29 -23.89
CA ALA A 328 -13.76 -1.90 -24.50
C ALA A 328 -13.92 -0.37 -24.64
N SER A 329 -14.85 0.23 -23.89
CA SER A 329 -15.15 1.67 -23.85
C SER A 329 -14.45 2.42 -22.71
N ARG A 330 -13.56 1.75 -21.96
CA ARG A 330 -12.90 2.34 -20.79
C ARG A 330 -11.39 2.25 -20.90
N ILE A 331 -10.73 3.12 -20.16
CA ILE A 331 -9.30 3.01 -19.89
C ILE A 331 -9.10 2.18 -18.63
N GLN A 332 -8.13 1.26 -18.69
CA GLN A 332 -7.76 0.44 -17.57
C GLN A 332 -6.24 0.45 -17.40
N ARG A 333 -5.80 0.52 -16.15
CA ARG A 333 -4.41 0.27 -15.81
C ARG A 333 -4.15 -1.22 -15.66
N CYS A 334 -3.12 -1.71 -16.34
CA CYS A 334 -2.52 -3.02 -16.15
C CYS A 334 -1.16 -2.85 -15.47
N GLY A 335 -0.91 -3.64 -14.42
CA GLY A 335 0.34 -3.57 -13.65
C GLY A 335 0.36 -2.49 -12.57
N SER A 336 1.51 -2.38 -11.92
CA SER A 336 1.76 -1.53 -10.76
C SER A 336 3.03 -0.70 -10.96
N LEU A 337 3.16 0.38 -10.18
CA LEU A 337 4.35 1.22 -10.19
C LEU A 337 5.54 0.48 -9.60
N ARG A 338 6.64 0.40 -10.36
CA ARG A 338 7.89 -0.26 -9.97
C ARG A 338 9.09 0.53 -10.46
N PHE A 339 10.14 0.54 -9.67
CA PHE A 339 11.45 1.01 -10.10
C PHE A 339 12.11 0.00 -11.05
N GLY A 340 12.93 0.47 -11.99
CA GLY A 340 13.64 -0.44 -12.89
C GLY A 340 12.79 -1.01 -14.03
N THR A 341 11.61 -0.43 -14.30
CA THR A 341 10.70 -0.94 -15.33
C THR A 341 10.49 0.03 -16.50
N SER A 342 9.88 -0.47 -17.58
CA SER A 342 9.57 0.29 -18.79
C SER A 342 10.79 0.95 -19.45
N LYS A 343 11.62 0.14 -20.13
CA LYS A 343 12.85 0.60 -20.81
C LYS A 343 12.63 1.81 -21.74
N HIS A 344 11.48 1.87 -22.43
CA HIS A 344 11.16 2.94 -23.39
C HIS A 344 10.99 4.30 -22.72
N ILE A 345 10.14 4.37 -21.68
CA ILE A 345 9.91 5.60 -20.91
C ILE A 345 11.17 5.98 -20.13
N ALA A 346 11.84 5.00 -19.53
CA ALA A 346 13.08 5.23 -18.80
C ALA A 346 14.17 5.84 -19.70
N SER A 347 14.32 5.33 -20.93
CA SER A 347 15.29 5.87 -21.90
C SER A 347 14.99 7.33 -22.27
N ILE A 348 13.71 7.69 -22.44
CA ILE A 348 13.31 9.08 -22.73
C ILE A 348 13.69 10.00 -21.56
N ILE A 349 13.36 9.59 -20.33
CA ILE A 349 13.62 10.40 -19.14
C ILE A 349 15.12 10.60 -18.93
N LEU A 350 15.92 9.53 -18.99
CA LEU A 350 17.37 9.62 -18.88
C LEU A 350 17.97 10.51 -19.99
N ALA A 351 17.46 10.39 -21.22
CA ALA A 351 17.89 11.23 -22.32
C ALA A 351 17.56 12.71 -22.07
N MET A 352 16.35 13.04 -21.60
CA MET A 352 15.99 14.42 -21.23
C MET A 352 16.90 14.96 -20.13
N MET A 353 17.16 14.17 -19.08
CA MET A 353 17.95 14.58 -17.91
C MET A 353 19.42 14.89 -18.23
N LYS A 354 19.99 14.35 -19.31
CA LYS A 354 21.35 14.69 -19.77
C LYS A 354 21.50 16.18 -20.09
N THR A 355 20.44 16.81 -20.61
CA THR A 355 20.44 18.22 -21.01
C THR A 355 19.63 19.08 -20.03
N TYR A 356 18.54 18.54 -19.49
CA TYR A 356 17.64 19.22 -18.59
C TYR A 356 17.40 18.37 -17.32
N PRO A 357 18.30 18.43 -16.32
CA PRO A 357 18.29 17.55 -15.14
C PRO A 357 16.96 17.52 -14.37
N ASP A 358 16.20 18.62 -14.39
CA ASP A 358 14.91 18.72 -13.71
C ASP A 358 13.74 18.04 -14.44
N HIS A 359 13.89 17.69 -15.73
CA HIS A 359 12.84 17.07 -16.56
C HIS A 359 12.79 15.55 -16.35
N ARG A 360 12.34 15.17 -15.16
CA ARG A 360 12.40 13.79 -14.65
C ARG A 360 11.18 12.93 -14.97
N CYS A 361 10.18 13.44 -15.66
CA CYS A 361 8.92 12.75 -15.91
C CYS A 361 8.57 12.72 -17.41
N ALA A 362 8.08 11.58 -17.88
CA ALA A 362 7.57 11.46 -19.24
C ALA A 362 6.38 10.49 -19.31
N MET A 363 5.45 10.77 -20.22
CA MET A 363 4.32 9.90 -20.55
C MET A 363 4.15 9.79 -22.06
N ASN A 364 3.87 8.59 -22.58
CA ASN A 364 3.50 8.42 -23.98
C ASN A 364 1.98 8.42 -24.18
N ILE A 365 1.52 9.03 -25.27
CA ILE A 365 0.13 9.04 -25.74
C ILE A 365 0.09 8.76 -27.26
N LYS A 366 -1.10 8.42 -27.77
CA LYS A 366 -1.32 8.13 -29.19
C LYS A 366 -1.00 9.34 -30.07
N TYR A 367 -0.18 9.10 -31.09
CA TYR A 367 -0.06 10.04 -32.20
C TYR A 367 -1.22 9.87 -33.18
N ASN A 368 -1.86 10.98 -33.52
CA ASN A 368 -2.67 11.16 -34.72
C ASN A 368 -2.66 12.67 -35.07
N ILE A 369 -3.16 13.01 -36.26
CA ILE A 369 -3.18 14.40 -36.75
C ILE A 369 -4.03 15.28 -35.82
N GLU A 370 -5.15 14.76 -35.30
CA GLU A 370 -6.04 15.48 -34.39
C GLU A 370 -5.34 15.87 -33.07
N ASN A 371 -4.74 14.92 -32.36
CA ASN A 371 -4.01 15.13 -31.11
C ASN A 371 -2.82 16.08 -31.32
N LEU A 372 -2.11 15.96 -32.45
CA LEU A 372 -1.04 16.90 -32.80
C LEU A 372 -1.59 18.32 -33.04
N SER A 373 -2.75 18.44 -33.69
CA SER A 373 -3.41 19.74 -33.89
C SER A 373 -3.86 20.38 -32.57
N LEU A 374 -4.27 19.58 -31.58
CA LEU A 374 -4.60 20.06 -30.24
C LEU A 374 -3.35 20.61 -29.52
N ILE A 375 -2.20 19.93 -29.62
CA ILE A 375 -0.94 20.41 -29.05
C ILE A 375 -0.52 21.74 -29.70
N LYS A 376 -0.66 21.88 -31.02
CA LYS A 376 -0.35 23.15 -31.72
C LYS A 376 -1.20 24.35 -31.28
N LYS A 377 -2.35 24.11 -30.63
CA LYS A 377 -3.20 25.16 -30.04
C LYS A 377 -2.81 25.53 -28.60
N THR A 378 -1.80 24.87 -28.02
CA THR A 378 -1.28 25.15 -26.68
C THR A 378 -0.04 26.04 -26.74
N PRO A 379 0.35 26.73 -25.65
CA PRO A 379 1.60 27.50 -25.60
C PRO A 379 2.86 26.63 -25.45
N TYR A 380 2.71 25.31 -25.44
CA TYR A 380 3.80 24.38 -25.18
C TYR A 380 4.67 24.14 -26.41
N SER A 381 5.96 24.00 -26.18
CA SER A 381 6.92 23.71 -27.25
C SER A 381 6.81 22.24 -27.69
N PHE A 382 7.08 21.97 -28.96
CA PHE A 382 7.11 20.60 -29.45
C PHE A 382 8.23 20.40 -30.47
N SER A 383 8.79 19.18 -30.48
CA SER A 383 9.83 18.77 -31.42
C SER A 383 9.56 17.36 -31.93
N SER A 384 10.32 16.93 -32.93
CA SER A 384 10.16 15.62 -33.55
C SER A 384 11.47 15.01 -34.02
N PHE A 385 11.45 13.69 -34.18
CA PHE A 385 12.50 12.94 -34.84
C PHE A 385 11.88 11.92 -35.80
N ASN A 386 12.63 11.58 -36.85
CA ASN A 386 12.21 10.57 -37.82
C ASN A 386 13.04 9.31 -37.60
N ARG A 387 12.36 8.17 -37.39
CA ARG A 387 13.02 6.88 -37.14
C ARG A 387 13.81 6.36 -38.34
N THR A 388 13.53 6.82 -39.56
CA THR A 388 14.34 6.45 -40.74
C THR A 388 15.75 7.01 -40.70
N ASN A 389 16.00 8.02 -39.85
CA ASN A 389 17.30 8.65 -39.70
C ASN A 389 18.11 8.05 -38.54
N GLU A 390 17.60 6.97 -37.94
CA GLU A 390 18.25 6.25 -36.85
C GLU A 390 19.55 5.60 -37.36
N PRO A 391 20.73 5.95 -36.78
CA PRO A 391 21.99 5.30 -37.14
C PRO A 391 21.99 3.81 -36.77
N GLU A 392 22.74 2.98 -37.49
CA GLU A 392 22.77 1.52 -37.26
C GLU A 392 23.41 1.11 -35.92
N ASP A 393 24.21 1.99 -35.31
CA ASP A 393 25.04 1.73 -34.13
C ASP A 393 24.44 2.22 -32.80
N VAL A 394 23.18 2.67 -32.78
CA VAL A 394 22.56 3.19 -31.55
C VAL A 394 22.12 2.09 -30.59
N SER A 395 22.55 2.20 -29.33
CA SER A 395 22.18 1.27 -28.25
C SER A 395 20.73 1.43 -27.77
N SER A 396 20.11 2.60 -28.02
CA SER A 396 18.71 2.89 -27.69
C SER A 396 18.11 3.89 -28.66
N THR A 397 17.15 3.44 -29.49
CA THR A 397 16.34 4.29 -30.38
C THR A 397 15.78 5.51 -29.65
N MET A 398 15.33 5.31 -28.41
CA MET A 398 14.67 6.36 -27.65
C MET A 398 15.62 7.38 -27.05
N ASP A 399 16.84 6.97 -26.69
CA ASP A 399 17.86 7.92 -26.26
C ASP A 399 18.26 8.83 -27.42
N TRP A 400 18.60 8.23 -28.56
CA TRP A 400 18.97 8.96 -29.78
C TRP A 400 17.84 9.86 -30.29
N GLY A 401 16.62 9.35 -30.39
CA GLY A 401 15.48 10.09 -30.92
C GLY A 401 15.13 11.29 -30.04
N THR A 402 15.18 11.12 -28.72
CA THR A 402 14.96 12.21 -27.76
C THR A 402 16.05 13.26 -27.86
N GLN A 403 17.33 12.86 -27.91
CA GLN A 403 18.47 13.77 -28.08
C GLN A 403 18.42 14.52 -29.42
N THR A 404 17.98 13.87 -30.49
CA THR A 404 17.79 14.50 -31.80
C THR A 404 16.68 15.55 -31.76
N ALA A 405 15.57 15.25 -31.08
CA ALA A 405 14.48 16.20 -30.90
C ALA A 405 14.90 17.41 -30.05
N ILE A 406 15.69 17.19 -28.98
CA ILE A 406 16.26 18.27 -28.16
C ILE A 406 17.15 19.18 -29.02
N LYS A 407 18.08 18.63 -29.81
CA LYS A 407 18.99 19.41 -30.66
C LYS A 407 18.28 20.26 -31.72
N LYS A 408 17.09 19.83 -32.18
CA LYS A 408 16.26 20.56 -33.15
C LYS A 408 15.39 21.65 -32.53
N ALA A 409 15.16 21.58 -31.21
CA ALA A 409 14.27 22.50 -30.52
C ALA A 409 15.04 23.75 -30.08
N GLU A 410 14.42 24.93 -30.22
CA GLU A 410 14.99 26.19 -29.72
C GLU A 410 14.94 26.28 -28.19
N THR A 411 13.93 25.64 -27.59
CA THR A 411 13.72 25.56 -26.14
C THR A 411 13.46 24.12 -25.72
N CYS A 412 13.47 23.83 -24.42
CA CYS A 412 13.17 22.48 -23.91
C CYS A 412 11.80 22.02 -24.44
N PRO A 413 11.71 20.91 -25.21
CA PRO A 413 10.46 20.45 -25.78
C PRO A 413 9.52 19.90 -24.70
N ASP A 414 8.31 20.45 -24.60
CA ASP A 414 7.25 19.90 -23.76
C ASP A 414 6.65 18.62 -24.37
N PHE A 415 6.64 18.54 -25.70
CA PHE A 415 6.18 17.38 -26.45
C PHE A 415 7.21 16.91 -27.48
N ILE A 416 7.44 15.59 -27.54
CA ILE A 416 8.28 14.96 -28.56
C ILE A 416 7.47 13.90 -29.30
N TYR A 417 7.33 14.02 -30.61
CA TYR A 417 6.59 13.05 -31.42
C TYR A 417 7.44 12.38 -32.50
N ASP A 418 7.00 11.19 -32.92
CA ASP A 418 7.48 10.48 -34.10
C ASP A 418 6.31 9.87 -34.86
N THR A 419 6.43 9.78 -36.18
CA THR A 419 5.41 9.23 -37.08
C THR A 419 5.50 7.71 -37.23
N GLY A 420 6.19 7.01 -36.31
CA GLY A 420 6.38 5.57 -36.35
C GLY A 420 7.46 5.10 -37.31
N GLY A 421 7.43 3.81 -37.62
CA GLY A 421 8.30 3.12 -38.57
C GLY A 421 7.81 1.68 -38.78
N ILE A 422 8.52 0.87 -39.56
CA ILE A 422 8.14 -0.54 -39.77
C ILE A 422 8.06 -1.26 -38.40
N GLY A 423 6.87 -1.78 -38.06
CA GLY A 423 6.59 -2.44 -36.78
C GLY A 423 6.60 -1.53 -35.54
N LYS A 424 6.68 -0.21 -35.70
CA LYS A 424 6.80 0.78 -34.61
C LYS A 424 5.61 1.74 -34.66
N GLU A 425 4.69 1.65 -33.69
CA GLU A 425 3.52 2.55 -33.61
C GLU A 425 3.94 4.02 -33.44
N PRO A 426 3.34 4.97 -34.19
CA PRO A 426 3.52 6.41 -34.01
C PRO A 426 3.16 6.87 -32.59
N MET A 427 3.89 7.84 -32.05
CA MET A 427 3.76 8.19 -30.63
C MET A 427 4.06 9.66 -30.35
N ILE A 428 3.33 10.25 -29.42
CA ILE A 428 3.65 11.55 -28.81
C ILE A 428 4.10 11.30 -27.37
N ARG A 429 5.12 12.02 -26.92
CA ARG A 429 5.65 11.94 -25.55
C ARG A 429 5.50 13.30 -24.90
N ILE A 430 4.79 13.33 -23.78
CA ILE A 430 4.66 14.49 -22.92
C ILE A 430 5.83 14.47 -21.95
N ILE A 431 6.63 15.53 -21.93
CA ILE A 431 7.79 15.68 -21.05
C ILE A 431 7.41 16.65 -19.94
N GLY A 432 7.86 16.40 -18.72
CA GLY A 432 7.65 17.31 -17.62
C GLY A 432 8.66 17.15 -16.49
N THR A 433 8.69 18.15 -15.60
CA THR A 433 9.59 18.14 -14.44
C THR A 433 9.12 17.17 -13.35
N ASN A 434 7.82 16.89 -13.29
CA ASN A 434 7.19 15.99 -12.35
C ASN A 434 5.83 15.49 -12.89
N PRO A 435 5.19 14.51 -12.22
CA PRO A 435 3.90 13.97 -12.65
C PRO A 435 2.77 14.99 -12.72
N LYS A 436 2.79 16.03 -11.87
CA LYS A 436 1.81 17.14 -11.91
C LYS A 436 1.90 17.92 -13.23
N ASN A 437 3.12 18.28 -13.63
CA ASN A 437 3.34 19.03 -14.86
C ASN A 437 2.90 18.24 -16.11
N VAL A 438 3.18 16.93 -16.15
CA VAL A 438 2.68 16.05 -17.23
C VAL A 438 1.15 15.98 -17.24
N TYR A 439 0.52 15.85 -16.07
CA TYR A 439 -0.93 15.83 -15.94
C TYR A 439 -1.60 17.15 -16.36
N GLU A 440 -1.00 18.31 -16.05
CA GLU A 440 -1.49 19.62 -16.47
C GLU A 440 -1.44 19.78 -17.99
N LYS A 441 -0.31 19.43 -18.61
CA LYS A 441 -0.14 19.40 -20.08
C LYS A 441 -1.18 18.49 -20.75
N LEU A 442 -1.36 17.28 -20.22
CA LEU A 442 -2.37 16.33 -20.71
C LEU A 442 -3.80 16.86 -20.53
N SER A 443 -4.09 17.48 -19.39
CA SER A 443 -5.43 18.03 -19.13
C SER A 443 -5.80 19.17 -20.08
N MET A 444 -4.83 20.01 -20.44
CA MET A 444 -5.03 21.12 -21.38
C MET A 444 -5.36 20.63 -22.79
N ILE A 445 -4.63 19.64 -23.31
CA ILE A 445 -4.91 19.08 -24.63
C ILE A 445 -6.26 18.33 -24.66
N ILE A 446 -6.63 17.66 -23.57
CA ILE A 446 -7.95 17.01 -23.45
C ILE A 446 -9.08 18.03 -23.39
N SER A 447 -8.91 19.17 -22.70
CA SER A 447 -9.98 20.18 -22.62
C SER A 447 -10.28 20.82 -23.97
N LEU A 448 -9.26 21.00 -24.81
CA LEU A 448 -9.43 21.51 -26.17
C LEU A 448 -10.19 20.52 -27.07
N GLN A 449 -10.06 19.21 -26.83
CA GLN A 449 -10.85 18.19 -27.56
C GLN A 449 -12.34 18.26 -27.24
N LYS A 450 -12.73 18.74 -26.05
CA LYS A 450 -14.15 18.84 -25.64
C LYS A 450 -14.85 20.09 -26.17
N GLN A 451 -14.09 21.04 -26.70
CA GLN A 451 -14.58 22.34 -27.17
C GLN A 451 -14.80 22.41 -28.69
N GLY A 452 -14.29 21.44 -29.43
CA GLY A 452 -14.52 21.27 -30.87
C GLY A 452 -15.26 19.97 -31.12
#